data_AF-A0A6N7FT92-F1
#
_entry.id   AF-A0A6N7FT92-F1
#
_cell.length_a   1.000
_cell.length_b   1.000
_cell.length_c   1.000
_cell.angle_alpha   90.00
_cell.angle_beta   90.00
_cell.angle_gamma   90.00
#
_symmetry.space_group_name_H-M   'P 1'
#
loop_
_entity.id
_entity.type
_entity.pdbx_description
1 polymer ?
#
loop_
_entity_poly.entity_id
_entity_poly.type
_entity_poly.pdbx_seq_one_letter_code
_entity_poly.pdbx_strand_id
1 'polypeptide(L)'
;MSLLLIFVPVAASVVFLGVDVAGPDPVASAVPLAAAAPSPDSATRLGIPAVAVDAYAKAAASPDACPGLSWWLLAGIAAIETDHGRYGGAAADLAGNVRPAIYGPRLDGALAGTAVIGDSDQGRLDGDPLFDRAMGPLQHLPSSWRANGRDGNGDGIADPQNLYDAARASAVHLCSSAGGEVGSADRTRRAVFGYNPSNDYVADVLARASVYALPVPGQSPTAGPLVQVHGIMVASPIAPALDAMVQAAKAQGVVLAGSGYRSTADQVLLRQAHCGPTLDDIWRKPSGACAVPTAVPGTSLHEQGLAVDFQDLPGAWAWLAANAGRFGFANTIPSEPWHWSMTGG
;
A
#
# COMPACT_ATOMS: atom_id res chain seq x y z
N MET A 1 -4.60 6.03 -2.40
CA MET A 1 -4.20 5.18 -1.26
C MET A 1 -5.00 5.64 -0.06
N SER A 2 -6.03 4.88 0.29
CA SER A 2 -6.83 5.15 1.49
C SER A 2 -5.98 4.86 2.73
N LEU A 3 -6.01 5.76 3.70
CA LEU A 3 -5.62 5.48 5.08
C LEU A 3 -6.59 4.39 5.55
N LEU A 4 -6.13 3.14 5.64
CA LEU A 4 -7.06 2.09 6.04
C LEU A 4 -7.38 2.27 7.53
N LEU A 5 -8.66 2.34 7.78
CA LEU A 5 -9.26 2.61 9.06
C LEU A 5 -9.29 1.31 9.84
N ILE A 6 -9.10 1.37 11.16
CA ILE A 6 -9.43 0.26 12.03
C ILE A 6 -10.95 0.04 11.89
N PHE A 7 -11.31 -0.97 11.09
CA PHE A 7 -12.69 -1.32 10.83
C PHE A 7 -13.16 -2.22 11.96
N VAL A 8 -14.29 -1.87 12.58
CA VAL A 8 -15.09 -2.80 13.37
C VAL A 8 -16.46 -2.84 12.68
N PRO A 9 -16.99 -4.03 12.31
CA PRO A 9 -18.31 -4.08 11.69
C PRO A 9 -19.35 -3.58 12.69
N VAL A 10 -20.08 -2.52 12.32
CA VAL A 10 -21.37 -2.21 12.95
C VAL A 10 -22.35 -3.25 12.45
N ALA A 11 -22.87 -4.08 13.35
CA ALA A 11 -23.96 -5.00 13.03
C ALA A 11 -25.21 -4.19 12.65
N ALA A 12 -25.42 -3.97 11.35
CA ALA A 12 -26.69 -3.54 10.81
C ALA A 12 -27.37 -4.77 10.20
N SER A 13 -28.38 -5.30 10.89
CA SER A 13 -29.30 -6.27 10.31
C SER A 13 -30.03 -5.63 9.13
N VAL A 14 -29.58 -5.95 7.92
CA VAL A 14 -30.37 -5.74 6.70
C VAL A 14 -30.61 -7.13 6.11
N VAL A 15 -31.88 -7.54 6.14
CA VAL A 15 -32.37 -8.74 5.46
C VAL A 15 -32.24 -8.50 3.97
N PHE A 16 -31.24 -9.09 3.33
CA PHE A 16 -31.24 -9.33 1.89
C PHE A 16 -31.80 -10.72 1.63
N LEU A 17 -32.93 -10.76 0.92
CA LEU A 17 -33.47 -11.96 0.29
C LEU A 17 -32.43 -12.46 -0.74
N GLY A 18 -32.21 -13.76 -0.71
CA GLY A 18 -31.00 -14.39 -1.21
C GLY A 18 -30.82 -14.39 -2.72
N VAL A 19 -29.55 -14.36 -3.09
CA VAL A 19 -28.99 -15.27 -4.09
C VAL A 19 -27.71 -15.83 -3.47
N ASP A 20 -27.76 -17.09 -3.03
CA ASP A 20 -26.57 -17.86 -2.68
C ASP A 20 -25.71 -18.02 -3.94
N VAL A 21 -24.54 -17.39 -3.94
CA VAL A 21 -23.41 -17.84 -4.77
C VAL A 21 -22.36 -18.38 -3.81
N ALA A 22 -22.60 -19.60 -3.33
CA ALA A 22 -21.54 -20.43 -2.77
C ALA A 22 -20.59 -20.83 -3.90
N GLY A 23 -19.62 -19.97 -4.19
CA GLY A 23 -18.43 -20.29 -4.97
C GLY A 23 -17.22 -20.37 -4.03
N PRO A 24 -16.26 -21.27 -4.24
CA PRO A 24 -15.05 -21.31 -3.43
C PRO A 24 -14.24 -20.02 -3.61
N ASP A 25 -13.83 -19.39 -2.51
CA ASP A 25 -12.97 -18.20 -2.49
C ASP A 25 -11.66 -18.43 -3.29
N PRO A 26 -11.44 -17.76 -4.43
CA PRO A 26 -10.30 -18.04 -5.29
C PRO A 26 -8.97 -17.45 -4.78
N VAL A 27 -8.96 -16.72 -3.66
CA VAL A 27 -7.77 -16.01 -3.13
C VAL A 27 -7.18 -16.64 -1.86
N ALA A 28 -7.79 -17.67 -1.29
CA ALA A 28 -7.26 -18.34 -0.09
C ALA A 28 -6.16 -19.38 -0.38
N SER A 29 -5.91 -19.71 -1.65
CA SER A 29 -4.97 -20.75 -2.06
C SER A 29 -3.88 -20.24 -3.01
N ALA A 30 -2.91 -19.45 -2.53
CA ALA A 30 -1.59 -19.31 -3.18
C ALA A 30 -0.57 -18.44 -2.39
N VAL A 31 -0.50 -18.52 -1.07
CA VAL A 31 0.76 -18.14 -0.39
C VAL A 31 1.56 -19.42 -0.19
N PRO A 32 2.59 -19.72 -1.01
CA PRO A 32 3.52 -20.77 -0.65
C PRO A 32 4.24 -20.30 0.62
N LEU A 33 3.76 -20.77 1.77
CA LEU A 33 4.35 -20.51 3.09
C LEU A 33 5.75 -21.14 3.25
N ALA A 34 6.26 -21.78 2.19
CA ALA A 34 7.50 -22.54 2.11
C ALA A 34 8.35 -22.19 0.87
N ALA A 35 8.19 -21.00 0.29
CA ALA A 35 9.18 -20.50 -0.67
C ALA A 35 10.44 -20.01 0.07
N ALA A 36 11.62 -20.15 -0.55
CA ALA A 36 12.81 -19.47 -0.05
C ALA A 36 12.52 -17.96 0.04
N ALA A 37 12.94 -17.33 1.14
CA ALA A 37 12.68 -15.90 1.36
C ALA A 37 13.15 -15.10 0.13
N PRO A 38 12.33 -14.18 -0.41
CA PRO A 38 12.76 -13.34 -1.51
C PRO A 38 13.91 -12.46 -1.05
N SER A 39 14.84 -12.17 -1.96
CA SER A 39 15.95 -11.27 -1.65
C SER A 39 15.42 -9.85 -1.37
N PRO A 40 16.08 -9.08 -0.49
CA PRO A 40 15.76 -7.66 -0.30
C PRO A 40 15.72 -6.85 -1.60
N ASP A 41 16.55 -7.20 -2.59
CA ASP A 41 16.55 -6.59 -3.92
C ASP A 41 15.24 -6.88 -4.69
N SER A 42 14.64 -8.04 -4.50
CA SER A 42 13.35 -8.39 -5.10
C SER A 42 12.22 -7.57 -4.47
N ALA A 43 12.24 -7.43 -3.15
CA ALA A 43 11.30 -6.61 -2.39
C ALA A 43 11.37 -5.12 -2.79
N THR A 44 12.60 -4.61 -2.96
CA THR A 44 12.84 -3.23 -3.38
C THR A 44 12.31 -2.98 -4.80
N ARG A 45 12.50 -3.95 -5.70
CA ARG A 45 11.90 -3.90 -7.04
C ARG A 45 10.37 -3.95 -7.00
N LEU A 46 9.77 -4.57 -5.99
CA LEU A 46 8.31 -4.53 -5.78
C LEU A 46 7.81 -3.21 -5.15
N GLY A 47 8.68 -2.21 -4.98
CA GLY A 47 8.31 -0.88 -4.50
C GLY A 47 8.39 -0.70 -2.98
N ILE A 48 8.97 -1.67 -2.25
CA ILE A 48 9.22 -1.52 -0.81
C ILE A 48 10.50 -0.68 -0.62
N PRO A 49 10.49 0.40 0.17
CA PRO A 49 11.71 1.13 0.50
C PRO A 49 12.76 0.22 1.14
N ALA A 50 14.05 0.37 0.79
CA ALA A 50 15.10 -0.51 1.29
C ALA A 50 15.20 -0.52 2.84
N VAL A 51 15.03 0.65 3.48
CA VAL A 51 14.97 0.76 4.94
C VAL A 51 13.78 0.00 5.54
N ALA A 52 12.65 -0.05 4.83
CA ALA A 52 11.48 -0.81 5.26
C ALA A 52 11.72 -2.31 5.16
N VAL A 53 12.35 -2.78 4.08
CA VAL A 53 12.74 -4.19 3.94
C VAL A 53 13.66 -4.62 5.08
N ASP A 54 14.67 -3.81 5.41
CA ASP A 54 15.58 -4.07 6.53
C ASP A 54 14.82 -4.10 7.87
N ALA A 55 13.91 -3.15 8.12
CA ALA A 55 13.08 -3.11 9.32
C ALA A 55 12.20 -4.37 9.48
N TYR A 56 11.51 -4.79 8.42
CA TYR A 56 10.66 -5.99 8.47
C TYR A 56 11.49 -7.27 8.65
N ALA A 57 12.65 -7.37 7.99
CA ALA A 57 13.55 -8.50 8.12
C ALA A 57 14.10 -8.62 9.55
N LYS A 58 14.56 -7.52 10.15
CA LYS A 58 15.01 -7.48 11.54
C LYS A 58 13.88 -7.79 12.52
N ALA A 59 12.68 -7.26 12.29
CA ALA A 59 11.52 -7.53 13.14
C ALA A 59 11.16 -9.03 13.14
N ALA A 60 11.11 -9.67 11.97
CA ALA A 60 10.84 -11.10 11.83
C ALA A 60 11.96 -12.00 12.40
N ALA A 61 13.19 -11.50 12.45
CA ALA A 61 14.34 -12.18 13.05
C ALA A 61 14.57 -11.85 14.54
N SER A 62 13.74 -10.97 15.12
CA SER A 62 13.93 -10.53 16.51
C SER A 62 13.60 -11.65 17.51
N PRO A 63 14.18 -11.63 18.73
CA PRO A 63 13.92 -12.67 19.73
C PRO A 63 12.45 -12.79 20.15
N ASP A 64 11.68 -11.70 20.03
CA ASP A 64 10.26 -11.67 20.34
C ASP A 64 9.36 -11.96 19.12
N ALA A 65 9.98 -12.23 17.96
CA ALA A 65 9.24 -12.54 16.74
C ALA A 65 8.53 -13.88 16.86
N CYS A 66 7.36 -13.97 16.21
CA CYS A 66 6.61 -15.22 16.24
C CYS A 66 7.29 -16.30 15.39
N PRO A 67 7.40 -17.54 15.89
CA PRO A 67 7.76 -18.69 15.06
C PRO A 67 6.89 -18.73 13.79
N GLY A 68 7.53 -18.83 12.62
CA GLY A 68 6.85 -18.87 11.31
C GLY A 68 6.48 -17.50 10.73
N LEU A 69 6.62 -16.39 11.47
CA LEU A 69 6.36 -15.06 10.93
C LEU A 69 7.34 -14.72 9.81
N SER A 70 6.81 -14.45 8.63
CA SER A 70 7.61 -13.95 7.52
C SER A 70 7.68 -12.43 7.50
N TRP A 71 8.81 -11.88 7.07
CA TRP A 71 8.95 -10.43 6.92
C TRP A 71 8.00 -9.85 5.87
N TRP A 72 7.63 -10.64 4.85
CA TRP A 72 6.67 -10.20 3.83
C TRP A 72 5.23 -10.10 4.34
N LEU A 73 4.87 -10.76 5.45
CA LEU A 73 3.59 -10.52 6.12
C LEU A 73 3.57 -9.13 6.78
N LEU A 74 4.66 -8.74 7.45
CA LEU A 74 4.83 -7.39 8.00
C LEU A 74 4.81 -6.33 6.88
N ALA A 75 5.47 -6.62 5.76
CA ALA A 75 5.41 -5.75 4.59
C ALA A 75 3.98 -5.64 4.03
N GLY A 76 3.22 -6.74 4.00
CA GLY A 76 1.80 -6.73 3.61
C GLY A 76 0.97 -5.78 4.46
N ILE A 77 1.11 -5.85 5.79
CA ILE A 77 0.46 -4.93 6.74
C ILE A 77 0.88 -3.49 6.46
N ALA A 78 2.18 -3.20 6.46
CA ALA A 78 2.67 -1.83 6.29
C ALA A 78 2.28 -1.19 4.95
N ALA A 79 2.12 -2.00 3.90
CA ALA A 79 1.64 -1.53 2.61
C ALA A 79 0.18 -1.07 2.67
N ILE A 80 -0.67 -1.82 3.37
CA ILE A 80 -2.09 -1.49 3.56
C ILE A 80 -2.25 -0.30 4.52
N GLU A 81 -1.46 -0.25 5.58
CA GLU A 81 -1.57 0.79 6.61
C GLU A 81 -1.11 2.16 6.09
N THR A 82 0.09 2.24 5.51
CA THR A 82 0.69 3.54 5.16
C THR A 82 1.58 3.53 3.92
N ASP A 83 1.51 2.48 3.10
CA ASP A 83 2.43 2.29 1.97
C ASP A 83 3.91 2.33 2.41
N HIS A 84 4.21 1.58 3.46
CA HIS A 84 5.53 1.48 4.09
C HIS A 84 6.05 2.81 4.65
N GLY A 85 5.18 3.59 5.28
CA GLY A 85 5.53 4.88 5.87
C GLY A 85 5.56 6.03 4.87
N ARG A 86 4.90 5.89 3.71
CA ARG A 86 4.86 6.92 2.64
C ARG A 86 3.56 7.71 2.56
N TYR A 87 2.57 7.37 3.40
CA TYR A 87 1.31 8.10 3.46
C TYR A 87 1.50 9.58 3.79
N GLY A 88 0.72 10.46 3.15
CA GLY A 88 0.75 11.90 3.43
C GLY A 88 2.05 12.60 3.03
N GLY A 89 2.85 12.01 2.14
CA GLY A 89 4.16 12.54 1.76
C GLY A 89 5.26 12.23 2.78
N ALA A 90 4.99 11.34 3.73
CA ALA A 90 5.99 10.86 4.67
C ALA A 90 7.07 9.99 4.00
N ALA A 91 8.22 9.90 4.64
CA ALA A 91 9.27 8.95 4.30
C ALA A 91 10.10 8.61 5.53
N ALA A 92 10.61 7.39 5.58
CA ALA A 92 11.60 6.99 6.58
C ALA A 92 13.00 7.46 6.17
N ASP A 93 13.76 8.02 7.12
CA ASP A 93 15.21 8.16 6.98
C ASP A 93 15.93 6.80 7.18
N LEU A 94 17.27 6.79 7.11
CA LEU A 94 18.07 5.57 7.28
C LEU A 94 18.01 4.97 8.69
N ALA A 95 17.61 5.75 9.70
CA ALA A 95 17.40 5.28 11.06
C ALA A 95 15.94 4.80 11.28
N GLY A 96 15.10 4.86 10.25
CA GLY A 96 13.70 4.46 10.28
C GLY A 96 12.74 5.54 10.76
N ASN A 97 13.21 6.77 11.03
CA ASN A 97 12.32 7.83 11.52
C ASN A 97 11.42 8.31 10.38
N VAL A 98 10.10 8.14 10.54
CA VAL A 98 9.13 8.54 9.52
C VAL A 98 8.72 10.01 9.71
N ARG A 99 8.93 10.83 8.67
CA ARG A 99 8.61 12.27 8.67
C ARG A 99 7.88 12.72 7.40
N PRO A 100 6.82 13.56 7.50
CA PRO A 100 6.13 13.94 8.74
C PRO A 100 5.54 12.74 9.48
N ALA A 101 5.21 12.94 10.75
CA ALA A 101 4.57 11.90 11.55
C ALA A 101 3.21 11.54 10.93
N ILE A 102 2.95 10.24 10.79
CA ILE A 102 1.69 9.71 10.28
C ILE A 102 0.76 9.42 11.46
N TYR A 103 -0.42 10.03 11.44
CA TYR A 103 -1.49 9.73 12.37
C TYR A 103 -2.77 9.42 11.58
N GLY A 104 -3.46 8.36 12.01
CA GLY A 104 -4.79 7.98 11.55
C GLY A 104 -5.81 9.10 11.78
N PRO A 105 -7.05 8.96 11.27
CA PRO A 105 -8.12 9.86 11.69
C PRO A 105 -8.43 9.64 13.17
N ARG A 106 -9.06 10.64 13.77
CA ARG A 106 -9.63 10.53 15.11
C ARG A 106 -10.73 9.48 15.10
N LEU A 107 -10.70 8.56 16.07
CA LEU A 107 -11.65 7.46 16.19
C LEU A 107 -12.84 7.87 17.06
N ASP A 108 -13.53 8.93 16.66
CA ASP A 108 -14.70 9.51 17.36
C ASP A 108 -16.05 9.17 16.70
N GLY A 109 -16.03 8.38 15.64
CA GLY A 109 -17.22 7.98 14.89
C GLY A 109 -17.66 8.97 13.81
N ALA A 110 -16.93 10.05 13.58
CA ALA A 110 -17.25 10.99 12.50
C ALA A 110 -17.03 10.39 11.10
N LEU A 111 -16.09 9.45 10.97
CA LEU A 111 -15.79 8.77 9.71
C LEU A 111 -16.46 7.39 9.69
N ALA A 112 -17.43 7.20 8.78
CA ALA A 112 -18.13 5.93 8.63
C ALA A 112 -17.15 4.77 8.39
N GLY A 113 -17.35 3.66 9.09
CA GLY A 113 -16.47 2.49 9.03
C GLY A 113 -15.28 2.52 10.00
N THR A 114 -15.04 3.63 10.71
CA THR A 114 -14.08 3.66 11.81
C THR A 114 -14.66 3.09 13.09
N ALA A 115 -13.81 2.41 13.87
CA ALA A 115 -14.10 2.17 15.28
C ALA A 115 -14.23 3.49 16.06
N VAL A 116 -15.02 3.49 17.13
CA VAL A 116 -15.03 4.56 18.13
C VAL A 116 -14.15 4.12 19.30
N ILE A 117 -13.00 4.76 19.49
CA ILE A 117 -12.00 4.38 20.50
C ILE A 117 -11.66 5.61 21.34
N GLY A 118 -12.05 5.59 22.61
CA GLY A 118 -11.69 6.64 23.56
C GLY A 118 -10.20 6.62 23.92
N ASP A 119 -9.70 7.74 24.42
CA ASP A 119 -8.31 7.91 24.86
C ASP A 119 -7.87 6.78 25.81
N SER A 120 -6.67 6.25 25.57
CA SER A 120 -6.07 5.21 26.40
C SER A 120 -4.74 5.60 27.03
N ASP A 121 -4.25 6.82 26.80
CA ASP A 121 -2.95 7.26 27.32
C ASP A 121 -2.83 8.75 27.69
N GLN A 122 -3.96 9.46 27.81
CA GLN A 122 -4.06 10.89 28.09
C GLN A 122 -3.44 11.76 26.99
N GLY A 123 -3.55 11.31 25.73
CA GLY A 123 -3.01 11.97 24.54
C GLY A 123 -1.48 12.00 24.49
N ARG A 124 -0.80 11.08 25.18
CA ARG A 124 0.66 11.12 25.34
C ARG A 124 1.39 10.71 24.06
N LEU A 125 0.84 9.77 23.28
CA LEU A 125 1.48 9.26 22.07
C LEU A 125 0.94 9.91 20.77
N ASP A 126 -0.35 10.23 20.73
CA ASP A 126 -1.02 10.75 19.52
C ASP A 126 -1.52 12.21 19.62
N GLY A 127 -1.42 12.81 20.81
CA GLY A 127 -1.78 14.19 21.08
C GLY A 127 -3.28 14.45 21.28
N ASP A 128 -4.14 13.44 21.33
CA ASP A 128 -5.59 13.61 21.54
C ASP A 128 -6.03 13.06 22.91
N PRO A 129 -6.43 13.92 23.85
CA PRO A 129 -6.80 13.47 25.21
C PRO A 129 -8.23 12.94 25.32
N LEU A 130 -8.95 12.75 24.21
CA LEU A 130 -10.34 12.30 24.19
C LEU A 130 -10.54 11.00 23.42
N PHE A 131 -9.89 10.84 22.26
CA PHE A 131 -10.02 9.67 21.41
C PHE A 131 -8.68 9.28 20.80
N ASP A 132 -8.40 7.99 20.76
CA ASP A 132 -7.15 7.49 20.20
C ASP A 132 -7.12 7.64 18.67
N ARG A 133 -5.90 7.74 18.14
CA ARG A 133 -5.57 7.68 16.71
C ARG A 133 -4.56 6.58 16.48
N ALA A 134 -4.63 5.93 15.33
CA ALA A 134 -3.58 5.03 14.88
C ALA A 134 -2.29 5.81 14.58
N MET A 135 -1.12 5.24 14.88
CA MET A 135 0.16 5.95 14.88
C MET A 135 1.21 5.27 14.00
N GLY A 136 1.95 6.09 13.27
CA GLY A 136 3.17 5.68 12.57
C GLY A 136 2.95 4.77 11.37
N PRO A 137 4.05 4.20 10.83
CA PRO A 137 4.02 3.45 9.58
C PRO A 137 3.22 2.14 9.63
N LEU A 138 2.96 1.58 10.82
CA LEU A 138 2.14 0.38 11.00
C LEU A 138 0.87 0.62 11.84
N GLN A 139 0.49 1.90 12.01
CA GLN A 139 -0.82 2.32 12.53
C GLN A 139 -1.22 1.66 13.88
N HIS A 140 -0.26 1.55 14.82
CA HIS A 140 -0.54 1.07 16.18
C HIS A 140 -1.42 2.06 16.94
N LEU A 141 -2.38 1.58 17.73
CA LEU A 141 -3.10 2.40 18.69
C LEU A 141 -2.26 2.60 19.97
N PRO A 142 -2.46 3.67 20.75
CA PRO A 142 -1.78 3.85 22.03
C PRO A 142 -1.94 2.63 22.97
N SER A 143 -3.12 2.02 23.00
CA SER A 143 -3.37 0.79 23.76
C SER A 143 -2.59 -0.44 23.27
N SER A 144 -2.50 -0.66 21.95
CA SER A 144 -1.69 -1.75 21.39
C SER A 144 -0.20 -1.48 21.55
N TRP A 145 0.23 -0.21 21.43
CA TRP A 145 1.61 0.21 21.66
C TRP A 145 2.06 -0.06 23.09
N ARG A 146 1.19 0.18 24.08
CA ARG A 146 1.48 -0.14 25.49
C ARG A 146 1.82 -1.62 25.70
N ALA A 147 1.16 -2.53 24.97
CA ALA A 147 1.41 -3.98 25.07
C ALA A 147 2.62 -4.43 24.23
N ASN A 148 2.75 -3.88 23.02
CA ASN A 148 3.60 -4.45 21.98
C ASN A 148 4.83 -3.58 21.64
N GLY A 149 4.87 -2.31 22.04
CA GLY A 149 5.95 -1.38 21.70
C GLY A 149 7.31 -1.90 22.12
N ARG A 150 8.28 -1.88 21.21
CA ARG A 150 9.66 -2.32 21.42
C ARG A 150 10.59 -1.40 20.63
N ASP A 151 11.75 -1.10 21.20
CA ASP A 151 12.87 -0.50 20.49
C ASP A 151 13.41 -1.51 19.46
N GLY A 152 13.21 -1.23 18.18
CA GLY A 152 13.57 -2.09 17.06
C GLY A 152 14.90 -1.71 16.41
N ASN A 153 15.38 -0.47 16.57
CA ASN A 153 16.64 0.02 15.99
C ASN A 153 17.81 0.02 17.00
N GLY A 154 17.54 -0.17 18.29
CA GLY A 154 18.52 -0.23 19.38
C GLY A 154 18.96 1.13 19.91
N ASP A 155 18.19 2.20 19.70
CA ASP A 155 18.54 3.56 20.15
C ASP A 155 18.10 3.88 21.59
N GLY A 156 17.44 2.94 22.26
CA GLY A 156 16.94 3.06 23.63
C GLY A 156 15.54 3.67 23.74
N ILE A 157 14.90 4.01 22.63
CA ILE A 157 13.57 4.61 22.58
C ILE A 157 12.64 3.65 21.81
N ALA A 158 11.41 3.48 22.30
CA ALA A 158 10.35 2.82 21.53
C ALA A 158 9.40 3.90 21.02
N ASP A 159 9.56 4.31 19.77
CA ASP A 159 8.79 5.34 19.07
C ASP A 159 7.82 4.72 18.04
N PRO A 160 6.48 4.88 18.17
CA PRO A 160 5.54 4.39 17.17
C PRO A 160 5.76 4.99 15.78
N GLN A 161 6.43 6.16 15.69
CA GLN A 161 6.78 6.81 14.43
C GLN A 161 8.08 6.28 13.81
N ASN A 162 8.82 5.40 14.48
CA ASN A 162 9.99 4.73 13.92
C ASN A 162 9.60 3.41 13.25
N LEU A 163 10.08 3.19 12.03
CA LEU A 163 9.75 2.02 11.21
C LEU A 163 10.26 0.70 11.78
N TYR A 164 11.45 0.69 12.41
CA TYR A 164 12.00 -0.51 13.05
C TYR A 164 11.19 -0.89 14.28
N ASP A 165 10.85 0.09 15.10
CA ASP A 165 10.10 -0.10 16.35
C ASP A 165 8.68 -0.55 16.04
N ALA A 166 8.01 0.13 15.10
CA ALA A 166 6.67 -0.23 14.66
C ALA A 166 6.65 -1.65 14.05
N ALA A 167 7.65 -2.02 13.25
CA ALA A 167 7.75 -3.37 12.69
C ALA A 167 7.95 -4.43 13.77
N ARG A 168 8.84 -4.19 14.74
CA ARG A 168 9.07 -5.11 15.86
C ARG A 168 7.82 -5.23 16.75
N ALA A 169 7.12 -4.13 17.02
CA ALA A 169 5.85 -4.14 17.74
C ALA A 169 4.78 -4.95 17.01
N SER A 170 4.68 -4.81 15.68
CA SER A 170 3.75 -5.62 14.89
C SER A 170 4.09 -7.10 14.91
N ALA A 171 5.38 -7.48 14.94
CA ALA A 171 5.78 -8.89 15.08
C ALA A 171 5.29 -9.51 16.39
N VAL A 172 5.39 -8.77 17.50
CA VAL A 172 4.89 -9.17 18.83
C VAL A 172 3.36 -9.28 18.82
N HIS A 173 2.68 -8.26 18.28
CA HIS A 173 1.22 -8.22 18.19
C HIS A 173 0.72 -9.45 17.42
N LEU A 174 1.23 -9.68 16.21
CA LEU A 174 0.84 -10.81 15.38
C LEU A 174 1.04 -12.14 16.11
N CYS A 175 2.10 -12.28 16.90
CA CYS A 175 2.32 -13.53 17.62
C CYS A 175 1.25 -13.79 18.68
N SER A 176 0.91 -12.76 19.45
CA SER A 176 -0.14 -12.85 20.46
C SER A 176 -1.49 -13.20 19.82
N SER A 177 -1.82 -12.57 18.69
CA SER A 177 -3.05 -12.82 17.94
C SER A 177 -3.08 -14.22 17.31
N ALA A 178 -1.93 -14.73 16.84
CA ALA A 178 -1.82 -16.06 16.24
C ALA A 178 -1.93 -17.20 17.26
N GLY A 179 -1.68 -16.92 18.55
CA GLY A 179 -1.61 -17.93 19.61
C GLY A 179 -0.23 -18.55 19.78
N GLY A 180 0.82 -17.79 19.45
CA GLY A 180 2.22 -18.17 19.68
C GLY A 180 2.98 -18.71 18.45
N GLU A 181 2.33 -18.87 17.30
CA GLU A 181 3.00 -19.23 16.04
C GLU A 181 2.21 -18.76 14.81
N VAL A 182 2.91 -18.28 13.78
CA VAL A 182 2.38 -17.88 12.46
C VAL A 182 2.88 -18.91 11.43
N GLY A 183 2.50 -20.18 11.60
CA GLY A 183 3.04 -21.29 10.80
C GLY A 183 2.06 -21.97 9.84
N SER A 184 0.79 -21.57 9.86
CA SER A 184 -0.27 -22.15 9.02
C SER A 184 -1.18 -21.06 8.46
N ALA A 185 -1.86 -21.34 7.35
CA ALA A 185 -2.78 -20.38 6.73
C ALA A 185 -3.83 -19.84 7.74
N ASP A 186 -4.42 -20.71 8.54
CA ASP A 186 -5.42 -20.32 9.56
C ASP A 186 -4.83 -19.41 10.63
N ARG A 187 -3.62 -19.71 11.10
CA ARG A 187 -2.95 -18.90 12.13
C ARG A 187 -2.47 -17.56 11.58
N THR A 188 -2.02 -17.52 10.33
CA THR A 188 -1.71 -16.27 9.64
C THR A 188 -2.96 -15.41 9.48
N ARG A 189 -4.08 -15.99 9.04
CA ARG A 189 -5.37 -15.28 8.96
C ARG A 189 -5.80 -14.76 10.32
N ARG A 190 -5.72 -15.59 11.37
CA ARG A 190 -6.03 -15.20 12.75
C ARG A 190 -5.13 -14.07 13.26
N ALA A 191 -3.83 -14.12 12.96
CA ALA A 191 -2.86 -13.10 13.33
C ALA A 191 -3.25 -11.73 12.74
N VAL A 192 -3.50 -11.70 11.43
CA VAL A 192 -3.88 -10.48 10.71
C VAL A 192 -5.26 -9.97 11.14
N PHE A 193 -6.23 -10.87 11.37
CA PHE A 193 -7.54 -10.48 11.90
C PHE A 193 -7.46 -9.89 13.30
N GLY A 194 -6.53 -10.36 14.13
CA GLY A 194 -6.25 -9.77 15.44
C GLY A 194 -5.54 -8.42 15.38
N TYR A 195 -4.99 -8.05 14.22
CA TYR A 195 -4.44 -6.72 13.95
C TYR A 195 -5.57 -5.73 13.62
N ASN A 196 -6.48 -6.12 12.73
CA ASN A 196 -7.70 -5.38 12.38
C ASN A 196 -8.82 -6.39 12.05
N PRO A 197 -9.97 -6.37 12.78
CA PRO A 197 -11.01 -7.39 12.72
C PRO A 197 -11.92 -7.25 11.50
N SER A 198 -11.32 -7.20 10.31
CA SER A 198 -11.98 -7.11 9.01
C SER A 198 -11.47 -8.21 8.08
N ASN A 199 -12.38 -8.99 7.50
CA ASN A 199 -12.00 -10.02 6.53
C ASN A 199 -11.45 -9.43 5.23
N ASP A 200 -11.92 -8.23 4.84
CA ASP A 200 -11.40 -7.51 3.68
C ASP A 200 -9.95 -7.09 3.94
N TYR A 201 -9.67 -6.57 5.14
CA TYR A 201 -8.29 -6.27 5.55
C TYR A 201 -7.40 -7.50 5.50
N VAL A 202 -7.88 -8.63 6.03
CA VAL A 202 -7.14 -9.90 6.00
C VAL A 202 -6.86 -10.33 4.55
N ALA A 203 -7.84 -10.23 3.66
CA ALA A 203 -7.67 -10.56 2.25
C ALA A 203 -6.63 -9.66 1.58
N ASP A 204 -6.71 -8.35 1.79
CA ASP A 204 -5.80 -7.35 1.20
C ASP A 204 -4.35 -7.54 1.68
N VAL A 205 -4.15 -7.72 2.99
CA VAL A 205 -2.82 -7.97 3.57
C VAL A 205 -2.23 -9.26 3.03
N LEU A 206 -3.01 -10.34 2.95
CA LEU A 206 -2.52 -11.63 2.47
C LEU A 206 -2.23 -11.61 0.96
N ALA A 207 -3.07 -10.94 0.16
CA ALA A 207 -2.83 -10.73 -1.25
C ALA A 207 -1.50 -9.97 -1.46
N ARG A 208 -1.31 -8.88 -0.71
CA ARG A 208 -0.07 -8.09 -0.76
C ARG A 208 1.15 -8.89 -0.32
N ALA A 209 1.06 -9.60 0.81
CA ALA A 209 2.13 -10.44 1.32
C ALA A 209 2.51 -11.55 0.32
N SER A 210 1.54 -12.10 -0.42
CA SER A 210 1.78 -13.10 -1.47
C SER A 210 2.64 -12.54 -2.61
N VAL A 211 2.42 -11.28 -3.00
CA VAL A 211 3.19 -10.60 -4.05
C VAL A 211 4.62 -10.37 -3.60
N TYR A 212 4.81 -9.91 -2.36
CA TYR A 212 6.15 -9.74 -1.80
C TYR A 212 6.92 -11.04 -1.62
N ALA A 213 6.23 -12.19 -1.59
CA ALA A 213 6.85 -13.51 -1.57
C ALA A 213 7.36 -13.98 -2.94
N LEU A 214 7.01 -13.30 -4.04
CA LEU A 214 7.35 -13.74 -5.39
C LEU A 214 8.82 -13.48 -5.76
N PRO A 215 9.44 -14.36 -6.56
CA PRO A 215 10.68 -14.02 -7.24
C PRO A 215 10.40 -12.97 -8.31
N VAL A 216 11.33 -12.03 -8.46
CA VAL A 216 11.17 -10.89 -9.35
C VAL A 216 12.23 -10.97 -10.46
N PRO A 217 11.84 -11.00 -11.76
CA PRO A 217 12.75 -10.80 -12.88
C PRO A 217 13.35 -9.38 -12.89
N GLY A 218 14.44 -9.14 -13.60
CA GLY A 218 15.01 -7.78 -13.73
C GLY A 218 13.93 -6.79 -14.18
N GLN A 219 13.62 -5.80 -13.34
CA GLN A 219 12.58 -4.81 -13.62
C GLN A 219 13.23 -3.52 -14.10
N SER A 220 12.49 -2.76 -14.93
CA SER A 220 12.86 -1.39 -15.27
C SER A 220 12.73 -0.51 -14.02
N PRO A 221 13.78 0.23 -13.62
CA PRO A 221 13.66 1.21 -12.55
C PRO A 221 12.71 2.34 -12.96
N THR A 222 12.25 3.12 -11.98
CA THR A 222 11.59 4.41 -12.26
C THR A 222 12.51 5.28 -13.12
N ALA A 223 11.93 6.13 -13.96
CA ALA A 223 12.71 7.02 -14.84
C ALA A 223 13.51 8.10 -14.07
N GLY A 224 13.23 8.24 -12.77
CA GLY A 224 13.93 9.10 -11.82
C GLY A 224 13.33 8.95 -10.42
N PRO A 225 13.78 9.75 -9.44
CA PRO A 225 13.11 9.85 -8.14
C PRO A 225 11.63 10.20 -8.31
N LEU A 226 10.77 9.59 -7.51
CA LEU A 226 9.34 9.93 -7.49
C LEU A 226 9.11 11.23 -6.71
N VAL A 227 8.23 12.08 -7.24
CA VAL A 227 7.86 13.37 -6.65
C VAL A 227 6.35 13.58 -6.75
N GLN A 228 5.80 14.31 -5.79
CA GLN A 228 4.40 14.73 -5.79
C GLN A 228 4.24 16.05 -6.55
N VAL A 229 3.34 16.08 -7.53
CA VAL A 229 2.95 17.28 -8.29
C VAL A 229 1.44 17.41 -8.23
N HIS A 230 0.93 18.42 -7.51
CA HIS A 230 -0.52 18.61 -7.29
C HIS A 230 -1.24 17.34 -6.79
N GLY A 231 -0.57 16.53 -5.95
CA GLY A 231 -1.11 15.27 -5.43
C GLY A 231 -0.98 14.07 -6.37
N ILE A 232 -0.37 14.25 -7.55
CA ILE A 232 -0.07 13.21 -8.52
C ILE A 232 1.40 12.81 -8.38
N MET A 233 1.66 11.56 -8.02
CA MET A 233 3.01 11.02 -7.92
C MET A 233 3.54 10.69 -9.32
N VAL A 234 4.69 11.25 -9.71
CA VAL A 234 5.34 11.01 -11.01
C VAL A 234 6.86 10.95 -10.85
N ALA A 235 7.58 10.48 -11.88
CA ALA A 235 9.03 10.59 -11.91
C ALA A 235 9.45 12.06 -12.12
N SER A 236 10.52 12.47 -11.42
CA SER A 236 11.03 13.85 -11.45
C SER A 236 11.27 14.42 -12.86
N PRO A 237 11.65 13.63 -13.90
CA PRO A 237 11.83 14.18 -15.25
C PRO A 237 10.55 14.76 -15.87
N ILE A 238 9.36 14.23 -15.55
CA ILE A 238 8.09 14.74 -16.12
C ILE A 238 7.38 15.75 -15.22
N ALA A 239 7.87 15.93 -13.99
CA ALA A 239 7.24 16.79 -13.00
C ALA A 239 7.05 18.26 -13.45
N PRO A 240 8.04 18.92 -14.10
CA PRO A 240 7.85 20.29 -14.58
C PRO A 240 6.79 20.40 -15.68
N ALA A 241 6.72 19.41 -16.57
CA ALA A 241 5.72 19.36 -17.63
C ALA A 241 4.30 19.17 -17.06
N LEU A 242 4.16 18.28 -16.08
CA LEU A 242 2.90 18.06 -15.39
C LEU A 242 2.43 19.32 -14.63
N ASP A 243 3.33 19.97 -13.89
CA ASP A 243 3.00 21.23 -13.19
C ASP A 243 2.49 22.30 -14.16
N ALA A 244 3.23 22.54 -15.25
CA ALA A 244 2.85 23.51 -16.27
C ALA A 244 1.48 23.18 -16.90
N MET A 245 1.21 21.90 -17.17
CA MET A 245 -0.07 21.45 -17.72
C MET A 245 -1.23 21.67 -16.76
N VAL A 246 -1.07 21.30 -15.48
CA VAL A 246 -2.10 21.49 -14.44
C VAL A 246 -2.39 22.97 -14.23
N GLN A 247 -1.36 23.82 -14.20
CA GLN A 247 -1.52 25.26 -14.04
C GLN A 247 -2.23 25.90 -15.26
N ALA A 248 -1.90 25.46 -16.47
CA ALA A 248 -2.55 25.95 -17.69
C ALA A 248 -4.04 25.57 -17.76
N ALA A 249 -4.40 24.35 -17.34
CA ALA A 249 -5.79 23.93 -17.22
C ALA A 249 -6.54 24.77 -16.19
N LYS A 250 -5.93 24.96 -15.01
CA LYS A 250 -6.49 25.77 -13.93
C LYS A 250 -6.74 27.22 -14.34
N ALA A 251 -5.83 27.81 -15.11
CA ALA A 251 -6.01 29.17 -15.67
C ALA A 251 -7.22 29.30 -16.59
N GLN A 252 -7.73 28.18 -17.12
CA GLN A 252 -8.94 28.11 -17.95
C GLN A 252 -10.15 27.56 -17.19
N GLY A 253 -10.07 27.47 -15.86
CA GLY A 253 -11.14 26.97 -15.00
C GLY A 253 -11.32 25.45 -15.04
N VAL A 254 -10.35 24.70 -15.58
CA VAL A 254 -10.39 23.24 -15.65
C VAL A 254 -9.52 22.65 -14.54
N VAL A 255 -10.08 21.71 -13.77
CA VAL A 255 -9.34 20.98 -12.74
C VAL A 255 -8.83 19.68 -13.31
N LEU A 256 -7.53 19.43 -13.15
CA LEU A 256 -6.91 18.15 -13.44
C LEU A 256 -6.49 17.49 -12.12
N ALA A 257 -6.97 16.28 -11.91
CA ALA A 257 -6.57 15.41 -10.81
C ALA A 257 -6.45 13.97 -11.32
N GLY A 258 -5.60 13.16 -10.70
CA GLY A 258 -5.30 11.84 -11.24
C GLY A 258 -4.29 11.05 -10.41
N SER A 259 -3.79 9.98 -11.01
CA SER A 259 -2.73 9.13 -10.44
C SER A 259 -1.65 8.86 -11.48
N GLY A 260 -0.38 9.00 -11.12
CA GLY A 260 0.73 8.85 -12.06
C GLY A 260 1.57 7.59 -11.90
N TYR A 261 1.96 7.28 -10.66
CA TYR A 261 2.79 6.13 -10.35
C TYR A 261 1.97 4.92 -9.90
N ARG A 262 2.39 3.72 -10.33
CA ARG A 262 1.91 2.44 -9.84
C ARG A 262 3.12 1.56 -9.50
N SER A 263 3.18 0.99 -8.30
CA SER A 263 4.28 0.10 -7.95
C SER A 263 4.21 -1.20 -8.75
N THR A 264 5.33 -1.91 -8.87
CA THR A 264 5.30 -3.22 -9.51
C THR A 264 4.51 -4.25 -8.71
N ALA A 265 4.44 -4.12 -7.38
CA ALA A 265 3.53 -4.95 -6.58
C ALA A 265 2.06 -4.73 -6.97
N ASP A 266 1.63 -3.48 -7.13
CA ASP A 266 0.28 -3.16 -7.61
C ASP A 266 0.06 -3.66 -9.04
N GLN A 267 1.07 -3.56 -9.89
CA GLN A 267 1.02 -4.09 -11.25
C GLN A 267 0.83 -5.61 -11.27
N VAL A 268 1.49 -6.34 -10.37
CA VAL A 268 1.32 -7.78 -10.19
C VAL A 268 -0.10 -8.11 -9.72
N LEU A 269 -0.64 -7.38 -8.73
CA LEU A 269 -2.01 -7.57 -8.26
C LEU A 269 -3.04 -7.36 -9.39
N LEU A 270 -2.87 -6.32 -10.20
CA LEU A 270 -3.73 -6.09 -11.37
C LEU A 270 -3.67 -7.25 -12.35
N ARG A 271 -2.50 -7.85 -12.55
CA ARG A 271 -2.39 -9.03 -13.42
C ARG A 271 -2.97 -10.29 -12.81
N GLN A 272 -2.85 -10.49 -11.51
CA GLN A 272 -3.54 -11.59 -10.85
C GLN A 272 -5.06 -11.50 -11.07
N ALA A 273 -5.62 -10.29 -10.97
CA ALA A 273 -7.04 -10.04 -11.21
C ALA A 273 -7.46 -10.17 -12.68
N HIS A 274 -6.69 -9.61 -13.61
CA HIS A 274 -7.10 -9.51 -15.02
C HIS A 274 -6.59 -10.64 -15.91
N CYS A 275 -5.48 -11.26 -15.53
CA CYS A 275 -4.73 -12.19 -16.37
C CYS A 275 -4.71 -13.60 -15.77
N GLY A 276 -4.77 -13.76 -14.46
CA GLY A 276 -4.76 -15.04 -13.76
C GLY A 276 -3.61 -15.17 -12.74
N PRO A 277 -3.64 -16.20 -11.87
CA PRO A 277 -2.80 -16.25 -10.69
C PRO A 277 -1.41 -16.85 -10.92
N THR A 278 -1.14 -17.46 -12.09
CA THR A 278 0.14 -18.16 -12.30
C THR A 278 1.28 -17.19 -12.61
N LEU A 279 2.53 -17.60 -12.37
CA LEU A 279 3.71 -16.82 -12.77
C LEU A 279 3.71 -16.52 -14.28
N ASP A 280 3.15 -17.40 -15.11
CA ASP A 280 3.05 -17.20 -16.55
C ASP A 280 2.02 -16.11 -16.88
N ASP A 281 0.88 -16.10 -16.18
CA ASP A 281 -0.14 -15.05 -16.31
C ASP A 281 0.40 -13.67 -15.92
N ILE A 282 1.23 -13.62 -14.87
CA ILE A 282 1.82 -12.41 -14.33
C ILE A 282 2.97 -11.91 -15.21
N TRP A 283 3.94 -12.75 -15.53
CA TRP A 283 5.21 -12.29 -16.11
C TRP A 283 5.30 -12.44 -17.64
N ARG A 284 4.44 -13.23 -18.27
CA ARG A 284 4.58 -13.59 -19.70
C ARG A 284 3.34 -13.42 -20.55
N LYS A 285 2.13 -13.54 -19.98
CA LYS A 285 0.89 -13.43 -20.75
C LYS A 285 0.84 -12.07 -21.49
N PRO A 286 0.61 -12.04 -22.81
CA PRO A 286 0.50 -10.78 -23.54
C PRO A 286 -0.62 -9.90 -22.97
N SER A 287 -0.40 -8.59 -22.89
CA SER A 287 -1.35 -7.64 -22.27
C SER A 287 -2.76 -7.76 -22.84
N GLY A 288 -2.89 -7.88 -24.18
CA GLY A 288 -4.18 -8.01 -24.86
C GLY A 288 -4.86 -9.38 -24.70
N ALA A 289 -4.21 -10.35 -24.06
CA ALA A 289 -4.80 -11.67 -23.76
C ALA A 289 -5.39 -11.75 -22.33
N CYS A 290 -5.31 -10.67 -21.55
CA CYS A 290 -6.00 -10.54 -20.26
C CYS A 290 -7.46 -10.15 -20.48
N ALA A 291 -8.32 -10.42 -19.49
CA ALA A 291 -9.72 -9.99 -19.50
C ALA A 291 -9.85 -8.46 -19.61
N VAL A 292 -8.94 -7.74 -18.95
CA VAL A 292 -8.71 -6.30 -19.12
C VAL A 292 -7.26 -6.10 -19.53
N PRO A 293 -6.96 -5.44 -20.66
CA PRO A 293 -5.60 -5.21 -21.11
C PRO A 293 -4.73 -4.60 -20.00
N THR A 294 -3.69 -5.31 -19.60
CA THR A 294 -2.84 -4.93 -18.46
C THR A 294 -1.39 -5.12 -18.85
N ALA A 295 -0.52 -4.15 -18.60
CA ALA A 295 0.89 -4.21 -18.95
C ALA A 295 1.62 -5.34 -18.20
N VAL A 296 2.67 -5.92 -18.82
CA VAL A 296 3.55 -6.88 -18.14
C VAL A 296 4.38 -6.11 -17.11
N PRO A 297 4.57 -6.61 -15.87
CA PRO A 297 5.32 -5.90 -14.85
C PRO A 297 6.72 -5.50 -15.34
N GLY A 298 7.15 -4.29 -15.02
CA GLY A 298 8.39 -3.67 -15.49
C GLY A 298 8.31 -3.05 -16.89
N THR A 299 7.15 -3.12 -17.57
CA THR A 299 6.94 -2.49 -18.89
C THR A 299 5.92 -1.36 -18.85
N SER A 300 5.19 -1.16 -17.73
CA SER A 300 4.23 -0.07 -17.63
C SER A 300 4.91 1.28 -17.48
N LEU A 301 4.38 2.30 -18.17
CA LEU A 301 4.82 3.69 -17.96
C LEU A 301 4.40 4.24 -16.59
N HIS A 302 3.36 3.68 -15.96
CA HIS A 302 3.05 3.99 -14.56
C HIS A 302 4.11 3.49 -13.59
N GLU A 303 4.69 2.30 -13.84
CA GLU A 303 5.81 1.78 -13.05
C GLU A 303 7.07 2.63 -13.21
N GLN A 304 7.21 3.30 -14.36
CA GLN A 304 8.31 4.23 -14.61
C GLN A 304 8.04 5.65 -14.07
N GLY A 305 6.80 5.94 -13.64
CA GLY A 305 6.36 7.28 -13.25
C GLY A 305 6.21 8.25 -14.43
N LEU A 306 6.00 7.73 -15.64
CA LEU A 306 5.93 8.46 -16.91
C LEU A 306 4.51 8.57 -17.50
N ALA A 307 3.51 8.09 -16.78
CA ALA A 307 2.10 8.16 -17.18
C ALA A 307 1.25 8.82 -16.10
N VAL A 308 0.08 9.33 -16.47
CA VAL A 308 -0.95 9.89 -15.59
C VAL A 308 -2.33 9.47 -16.09
N ASP A 309 -3.12 8.92 -15.17
CA ASP A 309 -4.54 8.63 -15.36
C ASP A 309 -5.36 9.75 -14.73
N PHE A 310 -5.99 10.56 -15.57
CA PHE A 310 -6.80 11.70 -15.13
C PHE A 310 -8.25 11.31 -14.86
N GLN A 311 -8.77 11.80 -13.73
CA GLN A 311 -10.16 11.61 -13.33
C GLN A 311 -11.13 12.26 -14.33
N ASP A 312 -12.35 11.71 -14.40
CA ASP A 312 -13.46 12.30 -15.16
C ASP A 312 -14.04 13.51 -14.42
N LEU A 313 -13.31 14.63 -14.47
CA LEU A 313 -13.74 15.91 -13.94
C LEU A 313 -14.32 16.79 -15.06
N PRO A 314 -15.25 17.71 -14.75
CA PRO A 314 -15.90 18.55 -15.76
C PRO A 314 -14.90 19.21 -16.72
N GLY A 315 -14.97 18.84 -18.00
CA GLY A 315 -14.14 19.40 -19.07
C GLY A 315 -12.68 18.90 -19.13
N ALA A 316 -12.23 18.05 -18.18
CA ALA A 316 -10.83 17.64 -18.06
C ALA A 316 -10.32 16.88 -19.30
N TRP A 317 -11.01 15.81 -19.71
CA TRP A 317 -10.57 15.00 -20.86
C TRP A 317 -10.61 15.76 -22.19
N ALA A 318 -11.61 16.61 -22.40
CA ALA A 318 -11.69 17.46 -23.59
C ALA A 318 -10.53 18.49 -23.62
N TRP A 319 -10.22 19.08 -22.46
CA TRP A 319 -9.09 20.00 -22.34
C TRP A 319 -7.76 19.30 -22.60
N LEU A 320 -7.55 18.11 -22.03
CA LEU A 320 -6.36 17.29 -22.25
C LEU A 320 -6.18 16.95 -23.73
N ALA A 321 -7.24 16.45 -24.38
CA ALA A 321 -7.24 16.14 -25.81
C ALA A 321 -6.77 17.31 -26.69
N ALA A 322 -7.13 18.54 -26.32
CA ALA A 322 -6.77 19.74 -27.06
C ALA A 322 -5.39 20.32 -26.69
N ASN A 323 -4.87 20.07 -25.49
CA ASN A 323 -3.74 20.84 -24.94
C ASN A 323 -2.54 19.99 -24.47
N ALA A 324 -2.73 18.75 -24.03
CA ALA A 324 -1.71 17.97 -23.35
C ALA A 324 -0.45 17.75 -24.20
N GLY A 325 -0.61 17.60 -25.52
CA GLY A 325 0.51 17.48 -26.46
C GLY A 325 1.51 18.65 -26.43
N ARG A 326 1.05 19.85 -26.05
CA ARG A 326 1.91 21.04 -25.91
C ARG A 326 2.88 20.95 -24.73
N PHE A 327 2.59 20.06 -23.78
CA PHE A 327 3.40 19.78 -22.60
C PHE A 327 4.17 18.46 -22.74
N GLY A 328 4.14 17.83 -23.93
CA GLY A 328 4.85 16.58 -24.20
C GLY A 328 4.09 15.30 -23.80
N PHE A 329 2.86 15.42 -23.28
CA PHE A 329 2.01 14.27 -22.98
C PHE A 329 1.27 13.78 -24.24
N ALA A 330 1.23 12.47 -24.44
CA ALA A 330 0.50 11.82 -25.52
C ALA A 330 -0.51 10.80 -24.96
N ASN A 331 -1.69 10.75 -25.57
CA ASN A 331 -2.61 9.64 -25.39
C ASN A 331 -2.22 8.52 -26.36
N THR A 332 -1.57 7.49 -25.83
CA THR A 332 -1.09 6.34 -26.62
C THR A 332 -2.13 5.22 -26.73
N ILE A 333 -3.27 5.35 -26.04
CA ILE A 333 -4.32 4.34 -25.97
C ILE A 333 -5.67 5.06 -26.21
N PRO A 334 -6.11 5.19 -27.48
CA PRO A 334 -7.27 6.02 -27.82
C PRO A 334 -8.59 5.61 -27.14
N SER A 335 -8.71 4.35 -26.70
CA SER A 335 -9.86 3.86 -25.92
C SER A 335 -9.86 4.35 -24.46
N GLU A 336 -8.76 4.92 -24.00
CA GLU A 336 -8.55 5.40 -22.63
C GLU A 336 -8.32 6.92 -22.66
N PRO A 337 -9.38 7.74 -22.79
CA PRO A 337 -9.25 9.21 -22.87
C PRO A 337 -8.63 9.83 -21.61
N TRP A 338 -8.64 9.10 -20.51
CA TRP A 338 -8.02 9.44 -19.24
C TRP A 338 -6.51 9.19 -19.18
N HIS A 339 -5.95 8.34 -20.05
CA HIS A 339 -4.54 7.92 -19.98
C HIS A 339 -3.62 8.81 -20.82
N TRP A 340 -2.59 9.37 -20.20
CA TRP A 340 -1.62 10.26 -20.85
C TRP A 340 -0.20 9.95 -20.39
N SER A 341 0.76 9.87 -21.31
CA SER A 341 2.13 9.48 -20.99
C SER A 341 3.20 10.25 -21.76
N MET A 342 4.45 10.19 -21.29
CA MET A 342 5.64 10.74 -21.96
C MET A 342 6.65 9.61 -22.23
N THR A 343 6.93 9.31 -23.50
CA THR A 343 7.86 8.22 -23.90
C THR A 343 9.16 8.71 -24.54
N GLY A 344 9.43 10.01 -24.53
CA GLY A 344 10.70 10.57 -25.00
C GLY A 344 10.70 12.10 -25.01
N GLY A 345 11.66 12.68 -24.30
CA GLY A 345 12.21 14.01 -24.54
C GLY A 345 13.65 13.87 -25.04
#